data_AF-A0A1M5VUR8-F1
#
_entry.id   AF-A0A1M5VUR8-F1
#
_cell.length_a   1.000
_cell.length_b   1.000
_cell.length_c   1.000
_cell.angle_alpha   90.00
_cell.angle_beta   90.00
_cell.angle_gamma   90.00
#
_symmetry.space_group_name_H-M   'P 1'
#
loop_
_entity.id
_entity.type
_entity.pdbx_description
1 polymer ?
#
loop_
_entity_poly.entity_id
_entity_poly.type
_entity_poly.pdbx_seq_one_letter_code
_entity_poly.pdbx_strand_id
1 'polypeptide(L)'
;MREKILYMLLALLVAGFWGCAEEESGEPVILPRTLSPYVLYPNDLANNDSASAHVAEGLQLLVHPKVSYTLSFEKDPNIEDAPVLQLFRLGEMVSEGRVSTSHVRTLEPKLEGNRYVYEFLCEELDRNTWVTTLVLDGELYKGTTRWARLAAEGPYSDTLSLNLIVVGKVDFLDSFMNENLFAELLLTNFRTYYSSIVIDTLYVRYAHEHPTLGSKYPANEPWVAGRSSDDMFVTELGGWPEPKLKNALDILLVHRIEADWVLGYSLLYGSNLQGGTGSTVVIGAYNKTPSGEEGVPYTSMISTAIHETGHFFGLRHTTATLADFEVDMDYSNYEDGFTDTPYCKDLLTSGLLKSRGGKPVSDFARLPTLRGRFATAFDMNSCPDSHNMMFPAVNEDGVDGFTEQQLEHIRKNLRVYPH
;
A
#
# COMPACT_ATOMS: atom_id res chain seq x y z
N MET A 1 -33.26 -4.98 -63.61
CA MET A 1 -33.81 -4.73 -62.25
C MET A 1 -32.78 -5.04 -61.16
N ARG A 2 -32.03 -6.16 -61.25
CA ARG A 2 -30.97 -6.53 -60.30
C ARG A 2 -29.81 -5.52 -60.16
N GLU A 3 -29.34 -4.93 -61.26
CA GLU A 3 -28.22 -3.96 -61.19
C GLU A 3 -28.58 -2.68 -60.43
N LYS A 4 -29.81 -2.16 -60.63
CA LYS A 4 -30.28 -0.96 -59.91
C LYS A 4 -30.42 -1.20 -58.40
N ILE A 5 -30.76 -2.41 -57.99
CA ILE A 5 -30.85 -2.81 -56.57
C ILE A 5 -29.44 -2.90 -55.96
N LEU A 6 -28.46 -3.42 -56.72
CA LEU A 6 -27.07 -3.51 -56.28
C LEU A 6 -26.44 -2.12 -56.06
N TYR A 7 -26.64 -1.18 -56.99
CA TYR A 7 -26.14 0.19 -56.83
C TYR A 7 -26.81 0.95 -55.68
N MET A 8 -28.09 0.69 -55.43
CA MET A 8 -28.82 1.31 -54.31
C MET A 8 -28.36 0.75 -52.96
N LEU A 9 -28.09 -0.56 -52.87
CA LEU A 9 -27.50 -1.19 -51.69
C LEU A 9 -26.06 -0.71 -51.44
N LEU A 10 -25.25 -0.55 -52.49
CA LEU A 10 -23.88 -0.04 -52.36
C LEU A 10 -23.87 1.42 -51.89
N ALA A 11 -24.79 2.25 -52.40
CA ALA A 11 -24.93 3.65 -51.98
C ALA A 11 -25.42 3.77 -50.51
N LEU A 12 -26.31 2.89 -50.06
CA LEU A 12 -26.74 2.80 -48.66
C LEU A 12 -25.62 2.31 -47.73
N LEU A 13 -24.77 1.39 -48.20
CA LEU A 13 -23.59 0.92 -47.45
C LEU A 13 -22.54 2.03 -47.30
N VAL A 14 -22.26 2.80 -48.37
CA VAL A 14 -21.32 3.93 -48.31
C VAL A 14 -21.87 5.08 -47.47
N ALA A 15 -23.18 5.36 -47.54
CA ALA A 15 -23.84 6.35 -46.68
C ALA A 15 -23.89 5.93 -45.19
N GLY A 16 -23.99 4.62 -44.92
CA GLY A 16 -23.89 4.07 -43.56
C GLY A 16 -22.50 4.19 -42.95
N PHE A 17 -21.43 4.14 -43.76
CA PHE A 17 -20.06 4.34 -43.28
C PHE A 17 -19.66 5.81 -43.13
N TRP A 18 -20.36 6.75 -43.78
CA TRP A 18 -20.16 8.20 -43.56
C TRP A 18 -20.99 8.76 -42.40
N GLY A 19 -22.05 8.07 -41.97
CA GLY A 19 -22.89 8.49 -40.84
C GLY A 19 -22.43 8.05 -39.45
N CYS A 20 -21.29 7.35 -39.34
CA CYS A 20 -20.70 6.89 -38.07
C CYS A 20 -19.27 7.42 -37.85
N ALA A 21 -18.93 8.53 -38.50
CA ALA A 21 -17.82 9.36 -38.05
C ALA A 21 -18.44 10.55 -37.33
N GLU A 22 -18.84 10.35 -36.06
CA GLU A 22 -18.75 11.46 -35.12
C GLU A 22 -17.28 11.88 -35.18
N GLU A 23 -17.00 13.10 -35.66
CA GLU A 23 -15.77 13.77 -35.29
C GLU A 23 -15.78 13.79 -33.77
N GLU A 24 -15.04 12.87 -33.14
CA GLU A 24 -14.55 13.08 -31.80
C GLU A 24 -13.80 14.40 -31.86
N SER A 25 -14.48 15.49 -31.47
CA SER A 25 -13.85 16.74 -31.05
C SER A 25 -13.10 16.51 -29.72
N GLY A 26 -12.45 15.36 -29.59
CA GLY A 26 -11.75 14.93 -28.40
C GLY A 26 -10.52 15.80 -28.28
N GLU A 27 -10.41 16.46 -27.14
CA GLU A 27 -9.18 17.14 -26.74
C GLU A 27 -7.98 16.21 -26.97
N PRO A 28 -6.83 16.76 -27.40
CA PRO A 28 -5.66 15.94 -27.67
C PRO A 28 -5.25 15.15 -26.42
N VAL A 29 -5.28 13.82 -26.51
CA VAL A 29 -4.81 12.92 -25.48
C VAL A 29 -3.28 12.86 -25.53
N ILE A 30 -2.62 13.35 -24.48
CA ILE A 30 -1.17 13.35 -24.35
C ILE A 30 -0.76 12.22 -23.42
N LEU A 31 -0.12 11.20 -24.01
CA LEU A 31 0.41 10.05 -23.26
C LEU A 31 1.52 10.49 -22.29
N PRO A 32 1.64 9.82 -21.13
CA PRO A 32 2.74 10.06 -20.21
C PRO A 32 4.09 9.74 -20.89
N ARG A 33 5.04 10.68 -20.86
CA ARG A 33 6.35 10.53 -21.49
C ARG A 33 7.22 9.50 -20.77
N THR A 34 7.08 9.46 -19.45
CA THR A 34 7.82 8.60 -18.53
C THR A 34 6.89 8.21 -17.39
N LEU A 35 7.09 7.03 -16.81
CA LEU A 35 6.48 6.70 -15.54
C LEU A 35 7.38 7.23 -14.42
N SER A 36 6.80 8.04 -13.56
CA SER A 36 7.43 8.45 -12.32
C SER A 36 7.67 7.23 -11.43
N PRO A 37 8.82 7.10 -10.75
CA PRO A 37 9.00 6.08 -9.71
C PRO A 37 8.15 6.35 -8.46
N TYR A 38 7.59 7.56 -8.33
CA TYR A 38 6.80 7.98 -7.19
C TYR A 38 5.34 7.57 -7.35
N VAL A 39 4.71 7.23 -6.23
CA VAL A 39 3.30 6.85 -6.12
C VAL A 39 2.63 7.77 -5.11
N LEU A 40 1.45 8.28 -5.43
CA LEU A 40 0.60 8.97 -4.49
C LEU A 40 -0.47 8.00 -3.98
N TYR A 41 -0.41 7.69 -2.69
CA TYR A 41 -1.32 6.75 -2.04
C TYR A 41 -2.60 7.44 -1.53
N PRO A 42 -3.72 6.71 -1.46
CA PRO A 42 -4.97 7.22 -0.90
C PRO A 42 -4.77 7.76 0.52
N ASN A 43 -5.22 8.98 0.77
CA ASN A 43 -5.21 9.65 2.07
C ASN A 43 -3.83 9.84 2.72
N ASP A 44 -2.73 9.59 2.00
CA ASP A 44 -1.38 9.84 2.51
C ASP A 44 -1.19 11.32 2.85
N LEU A 45 -0.79 11.58 4.09
CA LEU A 45 -0.61 12.93 4.62
C LEU A 45 0.85 13.38 4.63
N ALA A 46 1.80 12.49 4.31
CA ALA A 46 3.20 12.86 4.17
C ALA A 46 3.39 13.94 3.08
N ASN A 47 4.51 14.66 3.14
CA ASN A 47 4.78 15.82 2.29
C ASN A 47 4.64 15.51 0.80
N ASN A 48 5.15 14.34 0.37
CA ASN A 48 5.03 13.84 -1.00
C ASN A 48 5.50 14.87 -2.04
N ASP A 49 6.56 15.65 -1.75
CA ASP A 49 7.05 16.70 -2.65
C ASP A 49 7.58 16.10 -3.96
N SER A 50 8.23 14.94 -3.89
CA SER A 50 8.74 14.25 -5.08
C SER A 50 7.59 13.75 -5.96
N ALA A 51 6.56 13.14 -5.36
CA ALA A 51 5.34 12.77 -6.08
C ALA A 51 4.62 14.00 -6.67
N SER A 52 4.48 15.07 -5.87
CA SER A 52 3.88 16.34 -6.26
C SER A 52 4.53 16.92 -7.51
N ALA A 53 5.86 16.91 -7.60
CA ALA A 53 6.59 17.44 -8.75
C ALA A 53 6.33 16.67 -10.07
N HIS A 54 5.73 15.48 -10.02
CA HIS A 54 5.52 14.62 -11.18
C HIS A 54 4.05 14.48 -11.59
N VAL A 55 3.11 15.18 -10.92
CA VAL A 55 1.67 15.10 -11.26
C VAL A 55 1.41 15.40 -12.73
N ALA A 56 2.14 16.35 -13.32
CA ALA A 56 1.98 16.71 -14.72
C ALA A 56 2.50 15.64 -15.70
N GLU A 57 3.47 14.81 -15.28
CA GLU A 57 4.32 14.01 -16.17
C GLU A 57 4.42 12.54 -15.75
N GLY A 58 3.29 11.88 -15.52
CA GLY A 58 3.25 10.43 -15.33
C GLY A 58 3.41 9.96 -13.89
N LEU A 59 2.93 10.73 -12.91
CA LEU A 59 2.79 10.28 -11.53
C LEU A 59 1.83 9.08 -11.45
N GLN A 60 2.21 8.07 -10.65
CA GLN A 60 1.36 6.92 -10.38
C GLN A 60 0.40 7.23 -9.22
N LEU A 61 -0.87 6.87 -9.39
CA LEU A 61 -1.92 6.93 -8.37
C LEU A 61 -2.36 5.51 -8.05
N LEU A 62 -2.38 5.16 -6.77
CA LEU A 62 -2.98 3.90 -6.36
C LEU A 62 -4.49 4.05 -6.17
N VAL A 63 -5.27 3.28 -6.92
CA VAL A 63 -6.74 3.35 -6.89
C VAL A 63 -7.38 1.99 -6.60
N HIS A 64 -8.50 2.03 -5.88
CA HIS A 64 -9.27 0.88 -5.42
C HIS A 64 -10.68 0.89 -6.02
N PRO A 65 -11.28 -0.29 -6.23
CA PRO A 65 -12.62 -0.43 -6.81
C PRO A 65 -13.68 0.39 -6.08
N LYS A 66 -14.55 1.08 -6.82
CA LYS A 66 -15.73 1.80 -6.31
C LYS A 66 -15.44 2.91 -5.30
N VAL A 67 -14.19 3.33 -5.17
CA VAL A 67 -13.76 4.41 -4.28
C VAL A 67 -13.81 5.74 -5.03
N SER A 68 -14.29 6.77 -4.33
CA SER A 68 -14.28 8.15 -4.81
C SER A 68 -12.96 8.80 -4.43
N TYR A 69 -12.36 9.52 -5.39
CA TYR A 69 -11.07 10.16 -5.24
C TYR A 69 -11.15 11.64 -5.55
N THR A 70 -10.31 12.39 -4.85
CA THR A 70 -10.05 13.81 -5.12
C THR A 70 -8.54 14.00 -5.21
N LEU A 71 -8.04 14.21 -6.44
CA LEU A 71 -6.67 14.68 -6.65
C LEU A 71 -6.67 16.21 -6.59
N SER A 72 -5.80 16.79 -5.78
CA SER A 72 -5.68 18.25 -5.72
C SER A 72 -4.23 18.72 -5.56
N PHE A 73 -3.91 19.90 -6.06
CA PHE A 73 -2.62 20.57 -5.88
C PHE A 73 -2.80 22.10 -5.94
N GLU A 74 -1.81 22.85 -5.46
CA GLU A 74 -1.87 24.32 -5.47
C GLU A 74 -1.80 24.89 -6.89
N LYS A 75 -2.61 25.92 -7.16
CA LYS A 75 -2.56 26.67 -8.41
C LYS A 75 -1.22 27.40 -8.52
N ASP A 76 -0.57 27.28 -9.68
CA ASP A 76 0.61 28.07 -10.00
C ASP A 76 0.19 29.54 -10.22
N PRO A 77 0.73 30.51 -9.46
CA PRO A 77 0.35 31.91 -9.62
C PRO A 77 0.79 32.52 -10.96
N ASN A 78 1.68 31.86 -11.71
CA ASN A 78 2.17 32.33 -13.00
C ASN A 78 1.37 31.78 -14.20
N ILE A 79 0.43 30.87 -13.96
CA ILE A 79 -0.42 30.30 -15.00
C ILE A 79 -1.88 30.61 -14.66
N GLU A 80 -2.53 31.36 -15.56
CA GLU A 80 -3.89 31.83 -15.34
C GLU A 80 -4.89 30.69 -15.54
N ASP A 81 -4.72 29.93 -16.62
CA ASP A 81 -5.60 28.87 -17.06
C ASP A 81 -5.36 27.55 -16.33
N ALA A 82 -6.43 26.80 -16.15
CA ALA A 82 -6.41 25.55 -15.39
C ALA A 82 -6.12 24.37 -16.33
N PRO A 83 -5.15 23.50 -16.02
CA PRO A 83 -4.88 22.35 -16.87
C PRO A 83 -5.97 21.29 -16.72
N VAL A 84 -6.27 20.55 -17.78
CA VAL A 84 -7.10 19.35 -17.72
C VAL A 84 -6.26 18.16 -17.25
N LEU A 85 -6.84 17.29 -16.43
CA LEU A 85 -6.20 16.07 -15.96
C LEU A 85 -6.61 14.90 -16.84
N GLN A 86 -5.63 14.24 -17.47
CA GLN A 86 -5.83 13.00 -18.18
C GLN A 86 -5.33 11.83 -17.33
N LEU A 87 -6.18 10.82 -17.18
CA LEU A 87 -5.89 9.61 -16.41
C LEU A 87 -5.72 8.44 -17.35
N PHE A 88 -4.69 7.63 -17.09
CA PHE A 88 -4.36 6.45 -17.87
C PHE A 88 -4.25 5.24 -16.95
N ARG A 89 -4.76 4.10 -17.38
CA ARG A 89 -4.55 2.82 -16.70
C ARG A 89 -3.20 2.26 -17.13
N LEU A 90 -2.43 1.77 -16.16
CA LEU A 90 -1.20 1.03 -16.43
C LEU A 90 -1.54 -0.44 -16.75
N GLY A 91 -1.03 -0.96 -17.87
CA GLY A 91 -1.22 -2.35 -18.29
C GLY A 91 -0.26 -3.32 -17.59
N GLU A 92 -0.61 -4.60 -17.55
CA GLU A 92 0.11 -5.65 -16.80
C GLU A 92 1.54 -5.95 -17.31
N MET A 93 1.91 -5.55 -18.54
CA MET A 93 3.20 -5.86 -19.17
C MET A 93 4.36 -4.92 -18.78
N VAL A 94 4.37 -4.40 -17.55
CA VAL A 94 5.51 -3.59 -17.06
C VAL A 94 6.80 -4.43 -16.95
N SER A 95 6.68 -5.76 -16.81
CA SER A 95 7.78 -6.71 -16.64
C SER A 95 8.69 -6.91 -17.86
N GLU A 96 8.29 -6.50 -19.08
CA GLU A 96 9.09 -6.61 -20.30
C GLU A 96 9.66 -5.27 -20.80
N GLY A 97 9.62 -4.22 -19.97
CA GLY A 97 10.17 -2.90 -20.31
C GLY A 97 9.37 -2.11 -21.34
N ARG A 98 8.14 -2.55 -21.67
CA ARG A 98 7.17 -1.81 -22.47
C ARG A 98 6.00 -1.40 -21.61
N VAL A 99 5.98 -0.13 -21.24
CA VAL A 99 4.84 0.48 -20.53
C VAL A 99 3.65 0.55 -21.49
N SER A 100 2.62 -0.25 -21.26
CA SER A 100 1.33 -0.13 -21.93
C SER A 100 0.44 0.77 -21.07
N THR A 101 -0.10 1.84 -21.66
CA THR A 101 -1.11 2.69 -21.00
C THR A 101 -2.36 2.79 -21.85
N SER A 102 -3.54 2.79 -21.23
CA SER A 102 -4.80 3.09 -21.91
C SER A 102 -5.46 4.29 -21.25
N HIS A 103 -5.92 5.26 -22.05
CA HIS A 103 -6.67 6.40 -21.53
C HIS A 103 -7.95 5.93 -20.83
N VAL A 104 -8.24 6.54 -19.66
CA VAL A 104 -9.40 6.23 -18.83
C VAL A 104 -10.41 7.37 -18.92
N ARG A 105 -9.96 8.61 -18.70
CA ARG A 105 -10.80 9.81 -18.74
C ARG A 105 -9.97 11.09 -18.75
N THR A 106 -10.60 12.17 -19.18
CA THR A 106 -10.12 13.55 -19.04
C THR A 106 -11.05 14.28 -18.08
N LEU A 107 -10.48 15.05 -17.16
CA LEU A 107 -11.20 15.72 -16.07
C LEU A 107 -10.87 17.21 -16.08
N GLU A 108 -11.93 18.01 -16.09
CA GLU A 108 -11.84 19.45 -15.86
C GLU A 108 -11.57 19.74 -14.38
N PRO A 109 -10.69 20.72 -14.08
CA PRO A 109 -10.46 21.15 -12.71
C PRO A 109 -11.64 21.97 -12.16
N LYS A 110 -11.89 21.80 -10.87
CA LYS A 110 -12.59 22.79 -10.05
C LYS A 110 -11.56 23.61 -9.29
N LEU A 111 -11.74 24.93 -9.23
CA LEU A 111 -10.90 25.79 -8.39
C LEU A 111 -11.55 25.93 -7.02
N GLU A 112 -10.90 25.42 -5.98
CA GLU A 112 -11.33 25.57 -4.58
C GLU A 112 -10.27 26.31 -3.79
N GLY A 113 -10.57 27.57 -3.44
CA GLY A 113 -9.56 28.48 -2.87
C GLY A 113 -8.40 28.68 -3.86
N ASN A 114 -7.20 28.24 -3.48
CA ASN A 114 -5.99 28.30 -4.31
C ASN A 114 -5.56 26.92 -4.84
N ARG A 115 -6.49 25.96 -4.96
CA ARG A 115 -6.17 24.59 -5.39
C ARG A 115 -7.01 24.18 -6.59
N TYR A 116 -6.36 23.51 -7.54
CA TYR A 116 -7.06 22.74 -8.55
C TYR A 116 -7.47 21.41 -7.95
N VAL A 117 -8.72 21.02 -8.21
CA VAL A 117 -9.39 19.85 -7.62
C VAL A 117 -10.02 19.04 -8.74
N TYR A 118 -9.66 17.76 -8.81
CA TYR A 118 -10.18 16.80 -9.79
C TYR A 118 -10.82 15.64 -9.04
N GLU A 119 -12.11 15.44 -9.28
CA GLU A 119 -12.90 14.41 -8.62
C GLU A 119 -13.20 13.28 -9.60
N PHE A 120 -13.06 12.03 -9.15
CA PHE A 120 -13.38 10.87 -9.96
C PHE A 120 -13.75 9.64 -9.13
N LEU A 121 -14.57 8.77 -9.70
CA LEU A 121 -14.88 7.45 -9.18
C LEU A 121 -14.01 6.41 -9.89
N CYS A 122 -13.39 5.51 -9.13
CA CYS A 122 -12.73 4.34 -9.69
C CYS A 122 -13.77 3.28 -10.06
N GLU A 123 -14.00 3.09 -11.35
CA GLU A 123 -14.95 2.11 -11.90
C GLU A 123 -14.31 0.75 -12.18
N GLU A 124 -13.04 0.57 -11.80
CA GLU A 124 -12.34 -0.70 -11.92
C GLU A 124 -12.96 -1.76 -11.01
N LEU A 125 -12.86 -3.02 -11.42
CA LEU A 125 -13.31 -4.16 -10.61
C LEU A 125 -12.27 -4.57 -9.57
N ASP A 126 -10.99 -4.31 -9.86
CA ASP A 126 -9.84 -4.65 -9.03
C ASP A 126 -8.96 -3.42 -8.78
N ARG A 127 -8.08 -3.51 -7.77
CA ARG A 127 -7.05 -2.49 -7.53
C ARG A 127 -6.25 -2.25 -8.80
N ASN A 128 -5.96 -0.99 -9.09
CA ASN A 128 -5.18 -0.62 -10.26
C ASN A 128 -4.22 0.53 -9.95
N THR A 129 -3.23 0.70 -10.82
CA THR A 129 -2.38 1.87 -10.84
C THR A 129 -2.79 2.74 -12.02
N TRP A 130 -3.22 3.96 -11.71
CA TRP A 130 -3.47 4.97 -12.72
C TRP A 130 -2.27 5.90 -12.83
N VAL A 131 -2.15 6.56 -13.97
CA VAL A 131 -1.04 7.47 -14.29
C VAL A 131 -1.63 8.79 -14.76
N THR A 132 -1.06 9.90 -14.31
CA THR A 132 -1.55 11.24 -14.62
C THR A 132 -0.76 11.91 -15.75
N THR A 133 -1.45 12.68 -16.59
CA THR A 133 -0.83 13.79 -17.32
C THR A 133 -1.71 15.04 -17.17
N LEU A 134 -1.07 16.20 -17.08
CA LEU A 134 -1.79 17.49 -17.07
C LEU A 134 -1.57 18.18 -18.42
N VAL A 135 -2.65 18.65 -19.03
CA VAL A 135 -2.62 19.25 -20.37
C VAL A 135 -3.18 20.67 -20.31
N LEU A 136 -2.51 21.61 -20.96
CA LEU A 136 -2.97 22.99 -21.13
C LEU A 136 -2.66 23.41 -22.57
N ASP A 137 -3.65 23.96 -23.28
CA ASP A 137 -3.54 24.39 -24.68
C ASP A 137 -3.01 23.30 -25.64
N GLY A 138 -3.36 22.04 -25.38
CA GLY A 138 -2.93 20.90 -26.18
C GLY A 138 -1.47 20.49 -26.00
N GLU A 139 -0.79 21.05 -24.99
CA GLU A 139 0.57 20.71 -24.61
C GLU A 139 0.64 20.25 -23.15
N LEU A 140 1.74 19.58 -22.78
CA LEU A 140 1.97 19.17 -21.40
C LEU A 140 2.08 20.41 -20.50
N TYR A 141 1.35 20.42 -19.39
CA TYR A 141 1.36 21.50 -18.40
C TYR A 141 2.75 21.65 -17.77
N LYS A 142 3.25 22.88 -17.69
CA LYS A 142 4.61 23.21 -17.21
C LYS A 142 4.64 23.99 -15.90
N GLY A 143 3.48 24.21 -15.29
CA GLY A 143 3.41 24.88 -14.00
C GLY A 143 3.75 23.94 -12.85
N THR A 144 3.84 24.52 -11.65
CA THR A 144 4.05 23.76 -10.43
C THR A 144 2.78 23.03 -9.99
N THR A 145 2.97 21.91 -9.31
CA THR A 145 1.92 21.03 -8.80
C THR A 145 2.17 20.70 -7.32
N ARG A 146 2.51 21.74 -6.54
CA ARG A 146 2.93 21.59 -5.13
C ARG A 146 1.80 21.08 -4.25
N TRP A 147 2.20 20.38 -3.17
CA TRP A 147 1.28 19.84 -2.16
C TRP A 147 0.17 18.99 -2.79
N ALA A 148 0.55 18.12 -3.72
CA ALA A 148 -0.39 17.21 -4.36
C ALA A 148 -0.93 16.22 -3.32
N ARG A 149 -2.24 16.00 -3.32
CA ARG A 149 -2.92 15.08 -2.40
C ARG A 149 -3.96 14.27 -3.15
N LEU A 150 -3.99 12.97 -2.87
CA LEU A 150 -5.03 12.05 -3.34
C LEU A 150 -5.90 11.68 -2.13
N ALA A 151 -6.95 12.45 -1.89
CA ALA A 151 -7.94 12.07 -0.89
C ALA A 151 -8.83 10.97 -1.45
N ALA A 152 -9.25 10.04 -0.60
CA ALA A 152 -10.11 8.93 -0.99
C ALA A 152 -11.21 8.68 0.05
N GLU A 153 -12.41 8.44 -0.44
CA GLU A 153 -13.58 8.07 0.34
C GLU A 153 -14.19 6.80 -0.25
N GLY A 154 -14.12 5.72 0.52
CA GLY A 154 -14.63 4.43 0.08
C GLY A 154 -15.96 4.04 0.73
N PRO A 155 -16.72 3.17 0.06
CA PRO A 155 -18.04 2.74 0.50
C PRO A 155 -18.00 1.57 1.49
N TYR A 156 -16.81 1.03 1.81
CA TYR A 156 -16.67 -0.20 2.57
C TYR A 156 -16.86 0.00 4.07
N SER A 157 -16.99 -1.10 4.80
CA SER A 157 -17.22 -1.11 6.24
C SER A 157 -16.01 -0.56 7.01
N ASP A 158 -16.24 -0.11 8.24
CA ASP A 158 -15.20 0.09 9.24
C ASP A 158 -15.06 -1.12 10.19
N THR A 159 -15.65 -2.26 9.81
CA THR A 159 -15.59 -3.53 10.53
C THR A 159 -14.79 -4.55 9.73
N LEU A 160 -13.85 -5.23 10.37
CA LEU A 160 -13.11 -6.34 9.77
C LEU A 160 -12.95 -7.52 10.71
N SER A 161 -12.61 -8.66 10.12
CA SER A 161 -12.14 -9.85 10.84
C SER A 161 -10.66 -10.09 10.55
N LEU A 162 -9.99 -10.80 11.44
CA LEU A 162 -8.61 -11.22 11.26
C LEU A 162 -8.57 -12.72 10.97
N ASN A 163 -7.59 -13.16 10.20
CA ASN A 163 -7.32 -14.57 9.93
C ASN A 163 -5.85 -14.86 10.22
N LEU A 164 -5.57 -15.44 11.38
CA LEU A 164 -4.24 -15.92 11.73
C LEU A 164 -3.99 -17.26 11.02
N ILE A 165 -3.08 -17.27 10.06
CA ILE A 165 -2.68 -18.47 9.33
C ILE A 165 -1.31 -18.93 9.84
N VAL A 166 -1.27 -20.07 10.52
CA VAL A 166 -0.04 -20.69 11.03
C VAL A 166 0.60 -21.50 9.90
N VAL A 167 1.83 -21.14 9.52
CA VAL A 167 2.54 -21.72 8.37
C VAL A 167 3.72 -22.57 8.84
N GLY A 168 3.59 -23.89 8.63
CA GLY A 168 4.59 -24.86 9.06
C GLY A 168 4.61 -25.09 10.57
N LYS A 169 5.75 -25.55 11.09
CA LYS A 169 6.01 -25.72 12.51
C LYS A 169 6.40 -24.38 13.12
N VAL A 170 5.65 -23.93 14.12
CA VAL A 170 5.94 -22.73 14.90
C VAL A 170 6.08 -23.13 16.37
N ASP A 171 7.27 -22.97 16.92
CA ASP A 171 7.52 -23.17 18.34
C ASP A 171 7.58 -21.80 19.03
N PHE A 172 6.80 -21.59 20.10
CA PHE A 172 6.88 -20.36 20.88
C PHE A 172 8.07 -20.41 21.85
N LEU A 173 8.70 -19.26 22.08
CA LEU A 173 9.74 -19.12 23.11
C LEU A 173 9.20 -19.50 24.51
N ASP A 174 7.98 -19.08 24.80
CA ASP A 174 7.29 -19.32 26.06
C ASP A 174 6.54 -20.67 26.02
N SER A 175 6.96 -21.63 26.84
CA SER A 175 6.43 -23.01 26.79
C SER A 175 4.94 -23.17 27.12
N PHE A 176 4.31 -22.16 27.74
CA PHE A 176 2.87 -22.15 28.02
C PHE A 176 2.04 -21.61 26.86
N MET A 177 2.67 -20.94 25.90
CA MET A 177 2.00 -20.37 24.74
C MET A 177 1.71 -21.45 23.72
N ASN A 178 0.50 -21.37 23.15
CA ASN A 178 0.09 -22.11 21.97
C ASN A 178 -0.66 -21.14 21.04
N GLU A 179 -0.98 -21.62 19.85
CA GLU A 179 -1.58 -20.83 18.77
C GLU A 179 -2.93 -20.23 19.17
N ASN A 180 -3.75 -20.96 19.95
CA ASN A 180 -5.05 -20.47 20.40
C ASN A 180 -4.90 -19.36 21.45
N LEU A 181 -4.02 -19.53 22.44
CA LEU A 181 -3.76 -18.49 23.44
C LEU A 181 -3.11 -17.26 22.79
N PHE A 182 -2.20 -17.46 21.84
CA PHE A 182 -1.61 -16.38 21.06
C PHE A 182 -2.69 -15.62 20.29
N ALA A 183 -3.59 -16.32 19.60
CA ALA A 183 -4.71 -15.74 18.88
C ALA A 183 -5.68 -14.93 19.79
N GLU A 184 -5.99 -15.43 20.99
CA GLU A 184 -6.82 -14.70 21.96
C GLU A 184 -6.17 -13.40 22.42
N LEU A 185 -4.88 -13.44 22.74
CA LEU A 185 -4.11 -12.26 23.13
C LEU A 185 -3.95 -11.28 21.97
N LEU A 186 -3.73 -11.79 20.76
CA LEU A 186 -3.63 -11.01 19.54
C LEU A 186 -4.95 -10.26 19.29
N LEU A 187 -6.09 -10.94 19.28
CA LEU A 187 -7.41 -10.32 19.13
C LEU A 187 -7.69 -9.26 20.20
N THR A 188 -7.31 -9.54 21.45
CA THR A 188 -7.47 -8.60 22.57
C THR A 188 -6.68 -7.32 22.31
N ASN A 189 -5.40 -7.44 21.96
CA ASN A 189 -4.55 -6.27 21.71
C ASN A 189 -4.98 -5.52 20.44
N PHE A 190 -5.40 -6.21 19.38
CA PHE A 190 -5.96 -5.55 18.20
C PHE A 190 -7.17 -4.69 18.56
N ARG A 191 -8.10 -5.19 19.38
CA ARG A 191 -9.25 -4.40 19.85
C ARG A 191 -8.85 -3.24 20.78
N THR A 192 -7.77 -3.40 21.54
CA THR A 192 -7.24 -2.32 22.40
C THR A 192 -6.63 -1.19 21.56
N TYR A 193 -5.78 -1.52 20.59
CA TYR A 193 -5.02 -0.52 19.84
C TYR A 193 -5.79 0.05 18.64
N TYR A 194 -6.64 -0.74 17.96
CA TYR A 194 -7.45 -0.28 16.82
C TYR A 194 -8.85 0.17 17.25
N SER A 195 -8.93 1.15 18.14
CA SER A 195 -10.19 1.57 18.76
C SER A 195 -11.14 2.36 17.83
N SER A 196 -10.67 2.83 16.67
CA SER A 196 -11.50 3.56 15.67
C SER A 196 -12.27 2.67 14.71
N ILE A 197 -12.00 1.36 14.70
CA ILE A 197 -12.61 0.37 13.83
C ILE A 197 -13.13 -0.80 14.67
N VAL A 198 -13.98 -1.65 14.08
CA VAL A 198 -14.50 -2.83 14.76
C VAL A 198 -13.73 -4.07 14.31
N ILE A 199 -12.98 -4.67 15.24
CA ILE A 199 -12.38 -6.00 15.04
C ILE A 199 -13.36 -7.07 15.56
N ASP A 200 -14.12 -7.66 14.65
CA ASP A 200 -15.22 -8.59 14.99
C ASP A 200 -14.69 -9.89 15.59
N THR A 201 -13.82 -10.59 14.86
CA THR A 201 -13.29 -11.88 15.29
C THR A 201 -11.91 -12.15 14.71
N LEU A 202 -11.21 -13.11 15.30
CA LEU A 202 -9.95 -13.64 14.79
C LEU A 202 -10.11 -15.14 14.61
N TYR A 203 -9.96 -15.57 13.36
CA TYR A 203 -9.96 -16.98 12.99
C TYR A 203 -8.55 -17.53 13.02
N VAL A 204 -8.39 -18.77 13.48
CA VAL A 204 -7.11 -19.49 13.41
C VAL A 204 -7.22 -20.56 12.33
N ARG A 205 -6.29 -20.54 11.38
CA ARG A 205 -6.15 -21.54 10.32
C ARG A 205 -4.73 -22.05 10.29
N TYR A 206 -4.57 -23.26 9.78
CA TYR A 206 -3.27 -23.87 9.59
C TYR A 206 -3.05 -24.10 8.11
N ALA A 207 -1.92 -23.63 7.58
CA ALA A 207 -1.63 -23.70 6.15
C ALA A 207 -1.68 -25.14 5.61
N HIS A 208 -1.25 -26.13 6.41
CA HIS A 208 -1.28 -27.56 6.04
C HIS A 208 -2.70 -28.12 5.84
N GLU A 209 -3.73 -27.44 6.36
CA GLU A 209 -5.14 -27.79 6.19
C GLU A 209 -5.78 -27.09 4.98
N HIS A 210 -5.03 -26.24 4.26
CA HIS A 210 -5.55 -25.52 3.11
C HIS A 210 -5.99 -26.50 2.00
N PRO A 211 -7.23 -26.40 1.47
CA PRO A 211 -7.81 -27.43 0.59
C PRO A 211 -6.99 -27.76 -0.67
N THR A 212 -6.26 -26.77 -1.21
CA THR A 212 -5.49 -26.90 -2.45
C THR A 212 -3.99 -26.72 -2.26
N LEU A 213 -3.54 -26.20 -1.11
CA LEU A 213 -2.15 -25.80 -0.88
C LEU A 213 -1.50 -26.49 0.31
N GLY A 214 -2.27 -27.22 1.14
CA GLY A 214 -1.76 -27.79 2.38
C GLY A 214 -0.56 -28.71 2.22
N SER A 215 -0.47 -29.42 1.08
CA SER A 215 0.69 -30.26 0.77
C SER A 215 2.01 -29.49 0.57
N LYS A 216 1.96 -28.18 0.30
CA LYS A 216 3.14 -27.31 0.20
C LYS A 216 3.64 -26.79 1.55
N TYR A 217 2.81 -26.86 2.59
CA TYR A 217 3.06 -26.23 3.88
C TYR A 217 2.94 -27.24 5.03
N PRO A 218 3.85 -28.23 5.13
CA PRO A 218 3.75 -29.30 6.12
C PRO A 218 3.87 -28.79 7.56
N ALA A 219 2.99 -29.23 8.46
CA ALA A 219 2.92 -28.77 9.85
C ALA A 219 4.13 -29.15 10.73
N ASN A 220 4.92 -30.14 10.31
CA ASN A 220 6.03 -30.70 11.08
C ASN A 220 7.39 -30.09 10.72
N GLU A 221 7.45 -29.12 9.80
CA GLU A 221 8.69 -28.49 9.34
C GLU A 221 8.61 -26.97 9.51
N PRO A 222 9.69 -26.32 10.00
CA PRO A 222 9.71 -24.86 10.13
C PRO A 222 9.65 -24.22 8.74
N TRP A 223 8.73 -23.26 8.58
CA TRP A 223 8.54 -22.56 7.32
C TRP A 223 9.13 -21.16 7.36
N VAL A 224 9.90 -20.78 6.35
CA VAL A 224 10.67 -19.53 6.32
C VAL A 224 10.22 -18.66 5.15
N ALA A 225 9.76 -17.45 5.46
CA ALA A 225 9.33 -16.48 4.46
C ALA A 225 10.52 -15.84 3.72
N GLY A 226 10.38 -15.60 2.41
CA GLY A 226 11.38 -14.86 1.63
C GLY A 226 12.64 -15.66 1.24
N ARG A 227 12.59 -17.01 1.26
CA ARG A 227 13.66 -17.84 0.64
C ARG A 227 13.78 -17.60 -0.86
N SER A 228 12.68 -17.22 -1.49
CA SER A 228 12.58 -16.75 -2.87
C SER A 228 11.72 -15.49 -2.92
N SER A 229 11.74 -14.75 -4.03
CA SER A 229 10.83 -13.60 -4.23
C SER A 229 9.36 -13.99 -4.25
N ASP A 230 9.07 -15.22 -4.64
CA ASP A 230 7.70 -15.71 -4.86
C ASP A 230 7.06 -16.12 -3.52
N ASP A 231 7.87 -16.48 -2.54
CA ASP A 231 7.43 -16.93 -1.21
C ASP A 231 7.50 -15.80 -0.16
N MET A 232 7.55 -14.54 -0.58
CA MET A 232 7.72 -13.45 0.38
C MET A 232 6.42 -13.18 1.13
N PHE A 233 5.33 -12.86 0.45
CA PHE A 233 4.07 -12.58 1.15
C PHE A 233 3.17 -13.82 1.30
N VAL A 234 3.46 -14.90 0.57
CA VAL A 234 2.68 -16.17 0.58
C VAL A 234 1.19 -15.91 0.37
N THR A 235 0.89 -14.97 -0.52
CA THR A 235 -0.43 -14.38 -0.72
C THR A 235 -1.46 -15.42 -1.17
N GLU A 236 -1.00 -16.52 -1.75
CA GLU A 236 -1.85 -17.64 -2.15
C GLU A 236 -2.53 -18.37 -0.98
N LEU A 237 -2.03 -18.20 0.27
CA LEU A 237 -2.68 -18.77 1.46
C LEU A 237 -3.88 -17.96 1.94
N GLY A 238 -4.07 -16.74 1.43
CA GLY A 238 -5.24 -15.92 1.72
C GLY A 238 -6.49 -16.34 0.94
N GLY A 239 -7.63 -15.74 1.28
CA GLY A 239 -8.85 -15.88 0.45
C GLY A 239 -9.52 -17.25 0.59
N TRP A 240 -9.52 -17.79 1.81
CA TRP A 240 -10.15 -19.07 2.14
C TRP A 240 -11.61 -19.11 1.67
N PRO A 241 -12.10 -20.27 1.19
CA PRO A 241 -13.41 -20.38 0.53
C PRO A 241 -14.61 -20.13 1.47
N GLU A 242 -14.36 -20.03 2.77
CA GLU A 242 -15.39 -19.84 3.77
C GLU A 242 -15.92 -18.40 3.72
N PRO A 243 -17.24 -18.19 3.58
CA PRO A 243 -17.81 -16.86 3.37
C PRO A 243 -17.44 -15.82 4.44
N LYS A 244 -17.18 -16.27 5.67
CA LYS A 244 -16.80 -15.40 6.79
C LYS A 244 -15.31 -15.01 6.82
N LEU A 245 -14.46 -15.79 6.15
CA LEU A 245 -13.03 -15.50 6.01
C LEU A 245 -12.71 -14.67 4.79
N LYS A 246 -13.61 -14.66 3.80
CA LYS A 246 -13.40 -14.00 2.52
C LYS A 246 -13.06 -12.51 2.65
N ASN A 247 -13.37 -11.86 3.77
CA ASN A 247 -13.17 -10.43 3.97
C ASN A 247 -12.28 -10.13 5.19
N ALA A 248 -11.47 -11.11 5.62
CA ALA A 248 -10.58 -10.99 6.77
C ALA A 248 -9.16 -10.57 6.34
N LEU A 249 -8.49 -9.78 7.17
CA LEU A 249 -7.06 -9.53 7.00
C LEU A 249 -6.25 -10.79 7.34
N ASP A 250 -5.47 -11.29 6.40
CA ASP A 250 -4.62 -12.46 6.62
C ASP A 250 -3.32 -12.04 7.35
N ILE A 251 -3.12 -12.62 8.53
CA ILE A 251 -1.89 -12.50 9.33
C ILE A 251 -1.20 -13.86 9.30
N LEU A 252 -0.06 -13.95 8.62
CA LEU A 252 0.71 -15.17 8.48
C LEU A 252 1.73 -15.25 9.61
N LEU A 253 1.63 -16.30 10.42
CA LEU A 253 2.60 -16.64 11.44
C LEU A 253 3.54 -17.72 10.91
N VAL A 254 4.80 -17.35 10.72
CA VAL A 254 5.86 -18.20 10.16
C VAL A 254 6.94 -18.48 11.21
N HIS A 255 7.81 -19.45 10.94
CA HIS A 255 8.95 -19.72 11.82
C HIS A 255 9.86 -18.50 11.89
N ARG A 256 10.36 -18.01 10.74
CA ARG A 256 11.10 -16.76 10.63
C ARG A 256 11.05 -16.16 9.23
N ILE A 257 11.57 -14.96 9.09
CA ILE A 257 11.78 -14.27 7.82
C ILE A 257 13.25 -14.43 7.41
N GLU A 258 13.52 -14.64 6.12
CA GLU A 258 14.88 -14.80 5.56
C GLU A 258 15.60 -13.45 5.39
N ALA A 259 15.47 -12.56 6.37
CA ALA A 259 16.10 -11.25 6.39
C ALA A 259 16.57 -10.93 7.81
N ASP A 260 17.81 -10.46 7.94
CA ASP A 260 18.40 -10.20 9.26
C ASP A 260 17.61 -9.10 9.98
N TRP A 261 17.23 -9.38 11.22
CA TRP A 261 16.53 -8.49 12.13
C TRP A 261 15.13 -8.05 11.68
N VAL A 262 14.48 -8.80 10.78
CA VAL A 262 13.10 -8.51 10.34
C VAL A 262 12.15 -9.45 11.07
N LEU A 263 11.30 -8.86 11.93
CA LEU A 263 10.28 -9.59 12.71
C LEU A 263 8.94 -9.69 11.98
N GLY A 264 8.65 -8.74 11.11
CA GLY A 264 7.43 -8.70 10.34
C GLY A 264 7.55 -7.75 9.15
N TYR A 265 6.57 -7.85 8.26
CA TYR A 265 6.36 -6.89 7.19
C TYR A 265 4.93 -6.96 6.66
N SER A 266 4.54 -5.90 6.00
CA SER A 266 3.28 -5.76 5.28
C SER A 266 3.52 -5.02 3.96
N LEU A 267 2.50 -4.99 3.10
CA LEU A 267 2.47 -4.03 2.01
C LEU A 267 2.02 -2.67 2.56
N LEU A 268 2.81 -1.63 2.30
CA LEU A 268 2.40 -0.26 2.58
C LEU A 268 1.19 0.10 1.72
N TYR A 269 0.10 0.56 2.35
CA TYR A 269 -1.22 0.71 1.74
C TYR A 269 -1.69 -0.59 1.07
N GLY A 270 -2.23 -1.48 1.90
CA GLY A 270 -2.86 -2.74 1.50
C GLY A 270 -3.84 -2.58 0.35
N SER A 271 -4.17 -3.68 -0.32
CA SER A 271 -4.95 -3.65 -1.57
C SER A 271 -6.42 -4.02 -1.38
N ASN A 272 -6.69 -4.98 -0.51
CA ASN A 272 -7.99 -5.58 -0.25
C ASN A 272 -7.91 -6.45 1.03
N LEU A 273 -9.06 -6.90 1.55
CA LEU A 273 -9.12 -7.93 2.62
C LEU A 273 -9.64 -9.27 2.10
N GLN A 274 -9.53 -9.50 0.79
CA GLN A 274 -10.11 -10.67 0.11
C GLN A 274 -9.14 -11.84 -0.09
N GLY A 275 -7.95 -11.74 0.50
CA GLY A 275 -6.85 -12.65 0.24
C GLY A 275 -6.08 -12.31 -1.03
N GLY A 276 -5.04 -13.09 -1.31
CA GLY A 276 -4.19 -12.85 -2.46
C GLY A 276 -3.29 -11.62 -2.29
N THR A 277 -2.74 -11.15 -3.41
CA THR A 277 -1.74 -10.08 -3.42
C THR A 277 -2.31 -8.81 -2.81
N GLY A 278 -1.65 -8.29 -1.77
CA GLY A 278 -2.09 -7.07 -1.11
C GLY A 278 -3.03 -7.25 0.08
N SER A 279 -3.21 -8.47 0.59
CA SER A 279 -4.10 -8.77 1.73
C SER A 279 -3.37 -9.48 2.90
N THR A 280 -2.04 -9.30 3.00
CA THR A 280 -1.20 -10.12 3.89
C THR A 280 -0.26 -9.30 4.77
N VAL A 281 -0.23 -9.65 6.05
CA VAL A 281 0.78 -9.25 7.03
C VAL A 281 1.56 -10.50 7.45
N VAL A 282 2.88 -10.46 7.48
CA VAL A 282 3.73 -11.62 7.83
C VAL A 282 4.48 -11.33 9.12
N ILE A 283 4.48 -12.30 10.05
CA ILE A 283 5.13 -12.19 11.37
C ILE A 283 5.94 -13.46 11.64
N GLY A 284 7.19 -13.30 12.09
CA GLY A 284 8.08 -14.39 12.49
C GLY A 284 8.02 -14.68 13.99
N ALA A 285 7.98 -15.97 14.35
CA ALA A 285 8.17 -16.42 15.74
C ALA A 285 9.65 -16.39 16.19
N TYR A 286 10.57 -16.37 15.24
CA TYR A 286 11.99 -16.26 15.43
C TYR A 286 12.58 -15.16 14.56
N ASN A 287 13.65 -14.56 15.05
CA ASN A 287 14.42 -13.54 14.37
C ASN A 287 15.71 -14.12 13.81
N LYS A 288 16.02 -13.82 12.55
CA LYS A 288 17.32 -14.14 11.96
C LYS A 288 18.34 -13.08 12.39
N THR A 289 19.46 -13.51 12.95
CA THR A 289 20.60 -12.64 13.29
C THR A 289 21.84 -13.05 12.50
N PRO A 290 22.84 -12.18 12.34
CA PRO A 290 24.10 -12.55 11.69
C PRO A 290 24.81 -13.76 12.34
N SER A 291 24.53 -14.01 13.63
CA SER A 291 25.09 -15.10 14.42
C SER A 291 24.19 -16.34 14.48
N GLY A 292 22.96 -16.30 13.98
CA GLY A 292 22.05 -17.43 14.03
C GLY A 292 20.58 -17.01 14.08
N GLU A 293 19.87 -17.53 15.07
CA GLU A 293 18.43 -17.38 15.20
C GLU A 293 18.05 -17.25 16.67
N GLU A 294 17.12 -16.35 16.97
CA GLU A 294 16.67 -16.05 18.33
C GLU A 294 15.14 -16.08 18.39
N GLY A 295 14.57 -16.74 19.42
CA GLY A 295 13.12 -16.78 19.61
C GLY A 295 12.58 -15.41 20.01
N VAL A 296 11.41 -15.06 19.49
CA VAL A 296 10.76 -13.77 19.75
C VAL A 296 9.70 -13.94 20.84
N PRO A 297 9.68 -13.09 21.88
CA PRO A 297 8.60 -13.10 22.87
C PRO A 297 7.23 -12.86 22.23
N TYR A 298 6.18 -13.53 22.72
CA TYR A 298 4.84 -13.40 22.13
C TYR A 298 4.32 -11.94 22.15
N THR A 299 4.71 -11.15 23.16
CA THR A 299 4.35 -9.72 23.25
C THR A 299 4.95 -8.92 22.10
N SER A 300 6.20 -9.19 21.73
CA SER A 300 6.87 -8.55 20.59
C SER A 300 6.25 -8.99 19.26
N MET A 301 5.85 -10.26 19.13
CA MET A 301 5.13 -10.74 17.94
C MET A 301 3.78 -10.03 17.77
N ILE A 302 3.00 -9.89 18.85
CA ILE A 302 1.72 -9.16 18.84
C ILE A 302 1.93 -7.68 18.48
N SER A 303 2.90 -7.02 19.12
CA SER A 303 3.22 -5.62 18.83
C SER A 303 3.66 -5.43 17.38
N THR A 304 4.45 -6.37 16.83
CA THR A 304 4.85 -6.36 15.42
C THR A 304 3.64 -6.54 14.51
N ALA A 305 2.71 -7.46 14.83
CA ALA A 305 1.49 -7.64 14.04
C ALA A 305 0.63 -6.38 13.96
N ILE A 306 0.55 -5.64 15.07
CA ILE A 306 -0.17 -4.36 15.14
C ILE A 306 0.58 -3.27 14.36
N HIS A 307 1.91 -3.16 14.53
CA HIS A 307 2.72 -2.22 13.76
C HIS A 307 2.58 -2.43 12.25
N GLU A 308 2.76 -3.67 11.79
CA GLU A 308 2.68 -4.01 10.37
C GLU A 308 1.27 -3.86 9.81
N THR A 309 0.24 -4.11 10.61
CA THR A 309 -1.13 -3.81 10.20
C THR A 309 -1.38 -2.29 10.13
N GLY A 310 -0.65 -1.48 10.89
CA GLY A 310 -0.64 -0.02 10.75
C GLY A 310 -0.15 0.41 9.37
N HIS A 311 0.97 -0.14 8.92
CA HIS A 311 1.48 0.04 7.55
C HIS A 311 0.50 -0.43 6.48
N PHE A 312 -0.15 -1.58 6.70
CA PHE A 312 -1.21 -2.07 5.83
C PHE A 312 -2.34 -1.05 5.68
N PHE A 313 -2.74 -0.35 6.75
CA PHE A 313 -3.76 0.70 6.72
C PHE A 313 -3.25 2.08 6.30
N GLY A 314 -2.01 2.17 5.80
CA GLY A 314 -1.44 3.40 5.24
C GLY A 314 -0.66 4.26 6.22
N LEU A 315 -0.45 3.81 7.46
CA LEU A 315 0.44 4.54 8.36
C LEU A 315 1.90 4.39 7.94
N ARG A 316 2.65 5.48 7.97
CA ARG A 316 4.10 5.48 7.82
C ARG A 316 4.75 5.39 9.19
N HIS A 317 6.06 5.12 9.23
CA HIS A 317 6.79 5.37 10.46
C HIS A 317 6.72 6.86 10.82
N THR A 318 6.51 7.18 12.09
CA THR A 318 6.41 8.58 12.55
C THR A 318 7.66 9.39 12.19
N THR A 319 8.80 8.70 12.19
CA THR A 319 10.08 9.16 11.67
C THR A 319 10.57 8.17 10.64
N ALA A 320 10.82 8.61 9.41
CA ALA A 320 11.33 7.74 8.37
C ALA A 320 12.71 7.19 8.72
N THR A 321 13.01 6.01 8.22
CA THR A 321 14.32 5.37 8.26
C THR A 321 15.01 5.42 6.90
N LEU A 322 16.31 5.12 6.84
CA LEU A 322 17.02 5.00 5.55
C LEU A 322 16.38 3.95 4.64
N ALA A 323 15.91 2.86 5.24
CA ALA A 323 15.13 1.84 4.56
C ALA A 323 13.87 2.42 3.91
N ASP A 324 13.09 3.23 4.63
CA ASP A 324 11.86 3.81 4.09
C ASP A 324 12.18 4.69 2.86
N PHE A 325 13.22 5.51 2.94
CA PHE A 325 13.68 6.31 1.79
C PHE A 325 14.16 5.44 0.62
N GLU A 326 14.88 4.36 0.89
CA GLU A 326 15.37 3.44 -0.15
C GLU A 326 14.24 2.65 -0.81
N VAL A 327 13.20 2.31 -0.05
CA VAL A 327 12.02 1.56 -0.52
C VAL A 327 11.11 2.46 -1.34
N ASP A 328 10.81 3.66 -0.84
CA ASP A 328 9.92 4.62 -1.52
C ASP A 328 10.64 5.40 -2.63
N MET A 329 11.97 5.44 -2.58
CA MET A 329 12.81 6.34 -3.38
C MET A 329 12.48 7.83 -3.19
N ASP A 330 11.75 8.18 -2.13
CA ASP A 330 11.27 9.53 -1.85
C ASP A 330 11.79 10.06 -0.50
N TYR A 331 12.79 10.93 -0.55
CA TYR A 331 13.38 11.56 0.62
C TYR A 331 12.55 12.73 1.19
N SER A 332 11.48 13.15 0.50
CA SER A 332 10.60 14.20 1.00
C SER A 332 9.67 13.71 2.12
N ASN A 333 9.44 12.40 2.20
CA ASN A 333 8.62 11.75 3.20
C ASN A 333 9.43 11.37 4.44
N TYR A 334 10.08 12.34 5.09
CA TYR A 334 10.89 12.12 6.29
C TYR A 334 10.05 12.00 7.59
N GLU A 335 8.80 12.44 7.53
CA GLU A 335 7.78 12.37 8.59
C GLU A 335 6.50 11.74 8.03
N ASP A 336 5.59 11.29 8.91
CA ASP A 336 4.34 10.62 8.53
C ASP A 336 3.21 11.57 8.11
N GLY A 337 3.36 12.87 8.38
CA GLY A 337 2.41 13.93 8.02
C GLY A 337 1.31 14.21 9.06
N PHE A 338 1.30 13.55 10.21
CA PHE A 338 0.36 13.86 11.29
C PHE A 338 0.94 14.91 12.24
N THR A 339 0.09 15.81 12.73
CA THR A 339 0.58 16.90 13.61
C THR A 339 0.77 16.46 15.06
N ASP A 340 0.27 15.28 15.42
CA ASP A 340 0.34 14.71 16.77
C ASP A 340 1.45 13.64 16.93
N THR A 341 2.23 13.38 15.89
CA THR A 341 3.41 12.50 15.88
C THR A 341 4.67 13.27 15.44
N PRO A 342 5.23 14.10 16.33
CA PRO A 342 6.37 14.95 16.00
C PRO A 342 7.60 14.14 15.57
N TYR A 343 8.15 14.47 14.41
CA TYR A 343 9.35 13.86 13.84
C TYR A 343 10.60 13.95 14.74
N CYS A 344 11.31 12.83 14.89
CA CYS A 344 12.55 12.74 15.64
C CYS A 344 13.80 12.84 14.76
N LYS A 345 14.34 14.07 14.65
CA LYS A 345 15.50 14.36 13.78
C LYS A 345 16.74 13.53 14.08
N ASP A 346 17.01 13.28 15.35
CA ASP A 346 18.25 12.63 15.76
C ASP A 346 18.28 11.15 15.36
N LEU A 347 17.11 10.52 15.18
CA LEU A 347 16.98 9.13 14.76
C LEU A 347 17.59 8.89 13.37
N LEU A 348 17.37 9.79 12.41
CA LEU A 348 18.00 9.71 11.08
C LEU A 348 19.53 9.76 11.12
N THR A 349 20.10 10.37 12.14
CA THR A 349 21.55 10.49 12.31
C THR A 349 22.14 9.41 13.22
N SER A 350 21.28 8.69 13.94
CA SER A 350 21.65 7.69 14.96
C SER A 350 22.24 6.40 14.41
N GLY A 351 22.04 6.08 13.13
CA GLY A 351 22.47 4.80 12.57
C GLY A 351 21.74 3.56 13.13
N LEU A 352 20.74 3.72 14.02
CA LEU A 352 19.80 2.66 14.46
C LEU A 352 18.79 2.27 13.36
N LEU A 353 19.15 2.51 12.12
CA LEU A 353 18.22 2.53 11.01
C LEU A 353 18.16 1.16 10.36
N LYS A 354 16.93 0.74 10.06
CA LYS A 354 16.67 -0.23 9.00
C LYS A 354 17.38 0.32 7.74
N SER A 355 18.29 -0.45 7.14
CA SER A 355 18.99 -0.12 5.89
C SER A 355 19.14 -1.39 5.06
N ARG A 356 18.98 -1.31 3.75
CA ARG A 356 18.93 -2.49 2.88
C ARG A 356 20.20 -3.36 2.89
N GLY A 357 19.99 -4.67 3.02
CA GLY A 357 20.99 -5.72 2.89
C GLY A 357 20.64 -6.61 1.69
N GLY A 358 21.38 -6.47 0.59
CA GLY A 358 21.25 -7.36 -0.58
C GLY A 358 20.66 -6.70 -1.84
N LYS A 359 20.81 -7.39 -2.99
CA LYS A 359 20.28 -6.95 -4.29
C LYS A 359 18.76 -7.20 -4.36
N PRO A 360 17.97 -6.32 -5.02
CA PRO A 360 16.54 -6.54 -5.25
C PRO A 360 16.28 -7.86 -5.97
N VAL A 361 15.28 -8.61 -5.52
CA VAL A 361 14.69 -9.71 -6.27
C VAL A 361 13.20 -9.41 -6.43
N SER A 362 12.83 -8.70 -7.49
CA SER A 362 11.45 -8.32 -7.91
C SER A 362 10.84 -7.05 -7.29
N ASP A 363 9.82 -6.52 -7.98
CA ASP A 363 9.00 -5.36 -7.59
C ASP A 363 8.20 -5.57 -6.29
N PHE A 364 8.09 -6.82 -5.84
CA PHE A 364 7.40 -7.17 -4.60
C PHE A 364 8.36 -7.33 -3.41
N ALA A 365 9.69 -7.47 -3.62
CA ALA A 365 10.64 -7.70 -2.52
C ALA A 365 11.47 -6.46 -2.17
N ARG A 366 10.87 -5.56 -1.37
CA ARG A 366 11.57 -4.41 -0.79
C ARG A 366 11.57 -4.49 0.73
N LEU A 367 12.05 -5.60 1.30
CA LEU A 367 12.16 -5.72 2.74
C LEU A 367 13.35 -4.92 3.27
N PRO A 368 13.12 -4.02 4.24
CA PRO A 368 14.19 -3.32 4.90
C PRO A 368 14.87 -4.23 5.93
N THR A 369 16.20 -4.35 5.91
CA THR A 369 16.97 -5.11 6.93
C THR A 369 17.48 -4.17 8.01
N LEU A 370 17.61 -4.53 9.29
CA LEU A 370 18.38 -3.68 10.22
C LEU A 370 19.88 -3.86 9.96
N ARG A 371 20.61 -2.78 9.69
CA ARG A 371 22.06 -2.78 9.91
C ARG A 371 22.34 -2.04 11.19
N GLY A 372 22.54 -2.78 12.26
CA GLY A 372 23.11 -2.22 13.49
C GLY A 372 24.55 -1.76 13.23
N ARG A 373 24.75 -0.51 12.83
CA ARG A 373 25.93 0.23 13.26
C ARG A 373 25.54 0.87 14.57
N PHE A 374 25.96 0.26 15.68
CA PHE A 374 25.86 0.83 17.01
C PHE A 374 26.56 2.20 17.02
N ALA A 375 25.82 3.29 16.76
CA ALA A 375 26.30 4.61 17.08
C ALA A 375 26.09 4.81 18.58
N THR A 376 27.17 5.03 19.29
CA THR A 376 27.26 5.03 20.75
C THR A 376 26.69 6.29 21.41
N ALA A 377 25.64 6.93 20.90
CA ALA A 377 25.15 8.19 21.48
C ALA A 377 23.69 8.59 21.20
N PHE A 378 22.82 7.72 20.67
CA PHE A 378 21.41 8.09 20.50
C PHE A 378 20.57 7.59 21.67
N ASP A 379 19.89 8.53 22.34
CA ASP A 379 18.90 8.24 23.37
C ASP A 379 17.51 8.26 22.75
N MET A 380 16.88 7.10 22.63
CA MET A 380 15.54 6.97 22.04
C MET A 380 14.49 7.74 22.84
N ASN A 381 14.69 7.86 24.16
CA ASN A 381 13.77 8.56 25.06
C ASN A 381 13.83 10.08 24.87
N SER A 382 14.78 10.58 24.06
CA SER A 382 14.80 11.98 23.62
C SER A 382 13.83 12.26 22.46
N CYS A 383 13.33 11.23 21.79
CA CYS A 383 12.31 11.39 20.76
C CYS A 383 10.93 11.59 21.39
N PRO A 384 10.18 12.62 20.96
CA PRO A 384 8.89 12.98 21.53
C PRO A 384 7.79 11.94 21.32
N ASP A 385 7.97 11.04 20.35
CA ASP A 385 7.03 10.04 19.86
C ASP A 385 7.57 8.60 19.99
N SER A 386 8.63 8.38 20.78
CA SER A 386 9.30 7.08 20.95
C SER A 386 8.41 5.95 21.49
N HIS A 387 7.25 6.28 22.05
CA HIS A 387 6.26 5.31 22.53
C HIS A 387 5.13 5.05 21.52
N ASN A 388 5.12 5.73 20.37
CA ASN A 388 4.11 5.52 19.34
C ASN A 388 4.25 4.12 18.71
N MET A 389 3.13 3.48 18.38
CA MET A 389 3.12 2.16 17.74
C MET A 389 3.83 2.14 16.39
N MET A 390 3.87 3.26 15.67
CA MET A 390 4.56 3.41 14.39
C MET A 390 5.98 3.98 14.52
N PHE A 391 6.53 4.10 15.73
CA PHE A 391 7.93 4.47 15.90
C PHE A 391 8.82 3.33 15.37
N PRO A 392 9.88 3.60 14.57
CA PRO A 392 10.59 2.56 13.84
C PRO A 392 11.62 1.77 14.68
N ALA A 393 11.70 2.00 15.99
CA ALA A 393 12.63 1.35 16.90
C ALA A 393 11.91 0.86 18.17
N VAL A 394 12.46 -0.19 18.78
CA VAL A 394 11.86 -0.81 19.98
C VAL A 394 12.18 0.02 21.22
N ASN A 395 11.15 0.48 21.91
CA ASN A 395 11.27 1.15 23.20
C ASN A 395 11.03 0.16 24.36
N GLU A 396 11.95 0.11 25.33
CA GLU A 396 11.84 -0.75 26.51
C GLU A 396 10.76 -0.27 27.50
N ASP A 397 10.43 1.02 27.47
CA ASP A 397 9.45 1.65 28.37
C ASP A 397 7.99 1.42 27.92
N GLY A 398 7.77 0.69 26.82
CA GLY A 398 6.47 0.28 26.32
C GLY A 398 5.92 1.13 25.18
N VAL A 399 4.76 0.73 24.65
CA VAL A 399 4.09 1.35 23.49
C VAL A 399 2.72 1.89 23.91
N ASP A 400 2.53 3.21 23.76
CA ASP A 400 1.30 3.93 24.10
C ASP A 400 0.17 3.64 23.11
N GLY A 401 0.50 3.31 21.86
CA GLY A 401 -0.46 2.97 20.80
C GLY A 401 -0.46 3.96 19.65
N PHE A 402 -1.59 4.06 18.96
CA PHE A 402 -1.82 5.03 17.87
C PHE A 402 -2.39 6.34 18.40
N THR A 403 -2.06 7.45 17.75
CA THR A 403 -2.68 8.76 18.03
C THR A 403 -4.11 8.84 17.47
N GLU A 404 -4.87 9.88 17.87
CA GLU A 404 -6.21 10.11 17.34
C GLU A 404 -6.22 10.30 15.81
N GLN A 405 -5.23 11.02 15.26
CA GLN A 405 -5.16 11.20 13.80
C GLN A 405 -4.80 9.90 13.07
N GLN A 406 -3.88 9.10 13.61
CA GLN A 406 -3.54 7.80 13.05
C GLN A 406 -4.76 6.86 13.07
N LEU A 407 -5.53 6.85 14.15
CA LEU A 407 -6.75 6.04 14.28
C LEU A 407 -7.83 6.45 13.28
N GLU A 408 -8.06 7.74 13.08
CA GLU A 408 -9.01 8.22 12.07
C GLU A 408 -8.51 7.88 10.65
N HIS A 409 -7.21 7.99 10.39
CA HIS A 409 -6.62 7.59 9.12
C HIS A 409 -6.81 6.10 8.83
N ILE A 410 -6.56 5.23 9.82
CA ILE A 410 -6.83 3.79 9.72
C ILE A 410 -8.29 3.54 9.35
N ARG A 411 -9.23 4.18 10.06
CA ARG A 411 -10.66 4.04 9.78
C ARG A 411 -10.99 4.47 8.36
N LYS A 412 -10.45 5.60 7.92
CA LYS A 412 -10.68 6.14 6.58
C LYS A 412 -10.18 5.20 5.49
N ASN A 413 -8.98 4.63 5.65
CA ASN A 413 -8.39 3.72 4.67
C ASN A 413 -8.99 2.32 4.69
N LEU A 414 -9.42 1.81 5.84
CA LEU A 414 -10.19 0.56 5.89
C LEU A 414 -11.42 0.65 4.98
N ARG A 415 -12.11 1.79 4.99
CA ARG A 415 -13.29 2.03 4.15
C ARG A 415 -12.98 2.13 2.64
N VAL A 416 -11.71 2.23 2.25
CA VAL A 416 -11.22 2.23 0.86
C VAL A 416 -10.96 0.80 0.36
N TYR A 417 -10.65 -0.15 1.25
CA TYR A 417 -10.31 -1.51 0.85
C TYR A 417 -11.55 -2.36 0.58
N PRO A 418 -11.63 -3.07 -0.56
CA PRO A 418 -12.76 -3.95 -0.82
C PRO A 418 -12.86 -5.10 0.18
N HIS A 419 -13.98 -5.16 0.91
CA HIS A 419 -14.32 -6.21 1.87
C HIS A 419 -15.81 -6.16 2.26
#